data_AF-A0A941J4G9-F1
#
_entry.id   AF-A0A941J4G9-F1
#
_cell.length_a   1.000
_cell.length_b   1.000
_cell.length_c   1.000
_cell.angle_alpha   90.00
_cell.angle_beta   90.00
_cell.angle_gamma   90.00
#
_symmetry.space_group_name_H-M   'P 1'
#
loop_
_entity.id
_entity.type
_entity.pdbx_description
1 polymer ?
#
loop_
_entity_poly.entity_id
_entity_poly.type
_entity_poly.pdbx_seq_one_letter_code
_entity_poly.pdbx_strand_id
1 'polypeptide(L)' 'MKSKVLKLELIEADEELAKRMKCNVKTKIYNLKRVRYLNGQPIVIEESFSIKISFRS' A
#
# COMPACT_ATOMS: atom_id res chain seq x y z
N MET A 1 3.08 7.79 18.74
CA MET A 1 3.51 6.85 17.68
C MET A 1 3.85 7.65 16.42
N LYS A 2 4.98 7.39 15.76
CA LYS A 2 5.38 8.06 14.51
C LYS A 2 5.44 7.05 13.36
N SER A 3 5.21 7.46 12.12
CA SER A 3 5.39 6.61 10.93
C SER A 3 6.37 7.23 9.95
N LYS A 4 7.22 6.38 9.36
CA LYS A 4 8.08 6.74 8.23
C LYS A 4 7.71 5.88 7.03
N VAL A 5 7.48 6.51 5.88
CA VAL A 5 7.28 5.81 4.62
C VAL A 5 8.61 5.21 4.18
N LEU A 6 8.61 3.90 3.96
CA LEU A 6 9.75 3.16 3.43
C LEU A 6 9.61 2.96 1.92
N LYS A 7 8.39 2.71 1.46
CA LYS A 7 8.07 2.50 0.05
C LYS A 7 6.70 3.06 -0.25
N LEU A 8 6.58 3.79 -1.36
CA LEU A 8 5.31 4.14 -1.96
C LEU A 8 5.46 4.00 -3.47
N GLU A 9 4.78 3.03 -4.05
CA GLU A 9 4.84 2.75 -5.47
C GLU A 9 3.45 2.47 -6.03
N LEU A 10 3.31 2.64 -7.33
CA LEU A 10 2.12 2.27 -8.07
C LEU A 10 2.41 1.01 -8.86
N ILE A 11 1.75 -0.09 -8.49
CA ILE A 11 1.88 -1.39 -9.16
C ILE A 11 0.59 -1.72 -9.91
N GLU A 12 0.67 -2.69 -10.80
CA GLU A 12 -0.48 -3.30 -11.45
C GLU A 12 -0.85 -4.60 -10.72
N ALA A 13 -2.16 -4.82 -10.51
CA ALA A 13 -2.63 -6.05 -9.88
C ALA A 13 -2.38 -7.26 -10.77
N ASP A 14 -1.64 -8.24 -10.27
CA ASP A 14 -1.60 -9.59 -10.84
C ASP A 14 -2.89 -10.36 -10.50
N GLU A 15 -3.00 -11.61 -10.94
CA GLU A 15 -4.20 -12.42 -10.73
C GLU A 15 -4.53 -12.64 -9.23
N GLU A 16 -3.52 -12.87 -8.41
CA GLU A 16 -3.69 -13.11 -6.98
C GLU A 16 -4.12 -11.84 -6.25
N LEU A 17 -3.42 -10.73 -6.51
CA LEU A 17 -3.71 -9.44 -5.93
C LEU A 17 -5.07 -8.92 -6.39
N ALA A 18 -5.42 -9.10 -7.66
CA ALA A 18 -6.72 -8.75 -8.22
C ALA A 18 -7.86 -9.51 -7.51
N LYS A 19 -7.69 -10.83 -7.32
CA LYS A 19 -8.65 -11.65 -6.59
C LYS A 19 -8.80 -11.23 -5.13
N ARG A 20 -7.68 -10.99 -4.44
CA ARG A 20 -7.67 -10.54 -3.03
C ARG A 20 -8.31 -9.18 -2.84
N MET A 21 -8.01 -8.24 -3.74
CA MET A 21 -8.51 -6.87 -3.70
C MET A 21 -9.90 -6.70 -4.34
N LYS A 22 -10.45 -7.77 -4.94
CA LYS A 22 -11.71 -7.77 -5.70
C LYS A 22 -11.72 -6.68 -6.80
N CYS A 23 -10.64 -6.61 -7.57
CA CYS A 23 -10.50 -5.72 -8.71
C CYS A 23 -10.06 -6.49 -9.97
N ASN A 24 -9.95 -5.79 -11.10
CA ASN A 24 -9.48 -6.41 -12.35
C ASN A 24 -7.96 -6.57 -12.34
N VAL A 25 -7.45 -7.58 -13.05
CA VAL A 25 -6.01 -7.68 -13.37
C VAL A 25 -5.58 -6.39 -14.09
N LYS A 26 -4.35 -5.94 -13.82
CA LYS A 26 -3.78 -4.65 -14.25
C LYS A 26 -4.41 -3.40 -13.62
N THR A 27 -5.31 -3.54 -12.65
CA THR A 27 -5.78 -2.37 -11.87
C THR A 27 -4.60 -1.73 -11.16
N LYS A 28 -4.51 -0.39 -11.21
CA LYS A 28 -3.47 0.37 -10.52
C LYS A 28 -3.69 0.33 -9.00
N ILE A 29 -2.71 -0.19 -8.26
CA ILE A 29 -2.73 -0.33 -6.81
C ILE A 29 -1.56 0.46 -6.22
N TYR A 30 -1.84 1.29 -5.20
CA TYR A 30 -0.78 1.83 -4.36
C TYR A 30 -0.29 0.75 -3.41
N ASN A 31 1.01 0.45 -3.45
CA ASN A 31 1.70 -0.34 -2.44
C ASN A 31 2.45 0.60 -1.50
N LEU A 32 2.04 0.63 -0.24
CA LEU A 32 2.61 1.51 0.78
C LEU A 32 3.20 0.67 1.92
N LYS A 33 4.51 0.80 2.09
CA LYS A 33 5.26 0.20 3.20
C LYS A 33 5.72 1.28 4.17
N ARG A 34 5.42 1.12 5.46
CA ARG A 34 5.78 2.06 6.53
C ARG A 34 6.42 1.33 7.69
N VAL A 35 7.31 2.01 8.40
CA VAL A 35 7.73 1.59 9.74
C VAL A 35 7.08 2.48 10.78
N ARG A 36 6.54 1.87 11.84
CA ARG A 36 6.00 2.52 13.01
C ARG A 36 7.07 2.59 14.09
N TYR A 37 7.19 3.76 14.71
CA TYR A 37 8.07 3.99 15.84
C TYR A 37 7.26 4.29 17.11
N LEU A 38 7.70 3.69 18.21
CA LEU A 38 7.30 4.00 19.57
C LEU A 38 8.54 4.39 20.36
N ASN A 39 8.53 5.57 20.98
CA ASN A 39 9.66 6.11 21.74
C ASN A 39 11.01 6.09 20.97
N GLY A 40 10.97 6.36 19.67
CA GLY A 40 12.16 6.36 18.81
C GLY A 40 12.61 4.97 18.33
N GLN A 41 12.05 3.88 18.87
CA GLN A 41 12.35 2.53 18.44
C GLN A 41 11.34 2.02 17.40
N PRO A 42 11.80 1.38 16.30
CA PRO A 42 10.91 0.78 15.31
C PRO A 42 10.23 -0.46 15.91
N ILE A 43 8.90 -0.50 15.85
CA ILE A 43 8.11 -1.58 16.45
C ILE A 43 7.42 -2.47 15.42
N VAL A 44 6.98 -1.91 14.29
CA VAL A 44 6.16 -2.62 13.30
C VAL A 44 6.48 -2.13 11.90
N ILE A 45 6.56 -3.05 10.95
CA ILE A 45 6.53 -2.74 9.52
C ILE A 45 5.10 -3.03 9.03
N GLU A 46 4.43 -2.00 8.53
CA GLU A 46 3.11 -2.10 7.91
C GLU A 46 3.27 -2.11 6.39
N GLU A 47 2.52 -3.00 5.73
CA GLU A 47 2.36 -2.99 4.28
C GLU A 47 0.86 -2.91 3.97
N SER A 48 0.48 -2.04 3.05
CA SER A 48 -0.93 -1.78 2.73
C SER A 48 -1.09 -1.59 1.22
N PHE A 49 -2.12 -2.24 0.68
CA PHE A 49 -2.52 -2.14 -0.72
C PHE A 49 -3.82 -1.36 -0.83
N SER A 50 -3.90 -0.40 -1.75
CA SER A 50 -5.12 0.40 -1.96
C SER A 50 -5.34 0.65 -3.44
N ILE A 51 -6.57 0.41 -3.91
CA ILE A 51 -6.95 0.68 -5.31
C ILE A 51 -6.80 2.19 -5.58
N LYS A 52 -6.09 2.53 -6.65
CA LYS A 52 -5.97 3.92 -7.10
C LYS A 52 -7.31 4.35 -7.70
N ILE A 53 -8.05 5.16 -6.96
CA ILE A 53 -9.26 5.81 -7.45
C ILE A 53 -8.83 7.12 -8.11
N SER A 54 -9.19 7.31 -9.38
CA SER A 54 -9.02 8.59 -10.06
C SER A 54 -10.25 9.44 -9.81
N PHE A 55 -10.13 10.45 -8.95
CA PHE A 55 -11.15 11.50 -8.88
C PHE A 55 -10.95 12.42 -10.08
N ARG A 56 -11.94 12.47 -10.97
CA ARG A 56 -12.03 13.55 -11.96
C ARG A 56 -12.67 14.75 -11.25
N SER A 57 -11.88 15.81 -11.11
CA SER A 57 -12.34 17.16 -10.76
C SER A 57 -13.15 17.76 -11.89
#